data_AF-A0A158P6L9-F1
#
_entry.id   AF-A0A158P6L9-F1
#
_cell.length_a   1.000
_cell.length_b   1.000
_cell.length_c   1.000
_cell.angle_alpha   90.00
_cell.angle_beta   90.00
_cell.angle_gamma   90.00
#
_symmetry.space_group_name_H-M   'P 1'
#
loop_
_entity.id
_entity.type
_entity.pdbx_description
1 polymer ?
#
loop_
_entity_poly.entity_id
_entity_poly.type
_entity_poly.pdbx_seq_one_letter_code
_entity_poly.pdbx_strand_id
1 'polypeptide(L)'
;MNLMTFSTFLFIACQGLIFTSKFLTVHNKIPLRGYTLTVIMFFVVNVVNNQALNFHVPVPLHIIFRSGSLLANLLLSVVLLKKNYTLKKYLSVLAITMGIVICTLATSDLEKESGLSFEEAAKHYREWSIGIAMLIFALLASAYLAICQQRMYENYGKHPEEAMFVTHAVSLPFFAFMGVDIVAAVRKFNASPPLELAGATIPVPSLWMDLLLSCILQYYCIRFVYRLNAEVEALTVTLVVTLRKFLSLVVSIWWFQNPFTCQF
;
A
#
# COMPACT_ATOMS: atom_id res chain seq x y z
N MET A 1 3.80 10.35 4.21
CA MET A 1 2.92 9.24 3.78
C MET A 1 1.60 9.21 4.57
N ASN A 2 1.64 9.20 5.92
CA ASN A 2 0.46 9.08 6.78
C ASN A 2 -0.68 10.09 6.47
N LEU A 3 -0.37 11.37 6.22
CA LEU A 3 -1.36 12.38 5.83
C LEU A 3 -2.10 12.03 4.52
N MET A 4 -1.39 11.50 3.51
CA MET A 4 -1.98 11.14 2.22
C MET A 4 -2.95 9.96 2.39
N THR A 5 -2.54 8.94 3.14
CA THR A 5 -3.38 7.77 3.45
C THR A 5 -4.62 8.19 4.25
N PHE A 6 -4.43 9.00 5.30
CA PHE A 6 -5.53 9.54 6.11
C PHE A 6 -6.54 10.32 5.24
N SER A 7 -6.05 11.23 4.40
CA SER A 7 -6.91 12.07 3.55
C SER A 7 -7.69 11.24 2.53
N THR A 8 -7.06 10.19 1.98
CA THR A 8 -7.73 9.24 1.08
C THR A 8 -8.86 8.50 1.81
N PHE A 9 -8.61 8.03 3.03
CA PHE A 9 -9.62 7.32 3.82
C PHE A 9 -10.76 8.25 4.22
N LEU A 10 -10.44 9.48 4.61
CA LEU A 10 -11.42 10.50 4.93
C LEU A 10 -12.29 10.82 3.71
N PHE A 11 -11.68 11.00 2.54
CA PHE A 11 -12.41 11.22 1.29
C PHE A 11 -13.37 10.07 0.96
N ILE A 12 -12.89 8.82 1.04
CA ILE A 12 -13.72 7.63 0.79
C ILE A 12 -14.85 7.52 1.83
N ALA A 13 -14.56 7.78 3.10
CA ALA A 13 -15.55 7.71 4.16
C ALA A 13 -16.63 8.80 4.00
N CYS A 14 -16.25 10.04 3.68
CA CYS A 14 -17.20 11.12 3.41
C CYS A 14 -18.07 10.81 2.19
N GLN A 15 -17.47 10.35 1.09
CA GLN A 15 -18.21 9.95 -0.12
C GLN A 15 -19.16 8.78 0.20
N GLY A 16 -18.69 7.75 0.90
CA GLY A 16 -19.51 6.61 1.28
C GLY A 16 -20.61 6.96 2.28
N LEU A 17 -20.36 7.90 3.20
CA LEU A 17 -21.38 8.37 4.16
C LEU A 17 -22.54 9.04 3.42
N ILE A 18 -22.25 9.89 2.44
CA ILE A 18 -23.26 10.61 1.66
C ILE A 18 -23.98 9.67 0.68
N PHE A 19 -23.23 8.92 -0.12
CA PHE A 19 -23.80 8.22 -1.29
C PHE A 19 -24.12 6.74 -1.03
N THR A 20 -23.39 6.06 -0.15
CA THR A 20 -23.58 4.63 0.11
C THR A 20 -24.49 4.42 1.32
N SER A 21 -24.17 5.05 2.45
CA SER A 21 -24.90 4.90 3.71
C SER A 21 -26.05 5.89 3.88
N LYS A 22 -26.07 6.97 3.07
CA LYS A 22 -27.05 8.06 3.13
C LYS A 22 -27.21 8.61 4.56
N PHE A 23 -26.10 9.03 5.15
CA PHE A 23 -26.01 9.48 6.55
C PHE A 23 -26.46 8.42 7.56
N LEU A 24 -25.99 7.19 7.40
CA LEU A 24 -26.29 6.05 8.29
C LEU A 24 -27.77 5.62 8.31
N THR A 25 -28.57 6.07 7.34
CA THR A 25 -29.98 5.66 7.23
C THR A 25 -30.15 4.29 6.59
N VAL A 26 -29.20 3.85 5.76
CA VAL A 26 -29.20 2.53 5.13
C VAL A 26 -28.50 1.52 6.04
N HIS A 27 -29.19 0.43 6.38
CA HIS A 27 -28.61 -0.65 7.17
C HIS A 27 -27.57 -1.45 6.37
N ASN A 28 -26.49 -1.85 7.04
CA ASN A 28 -25.44 -2.65 6.42
C ASN A 28 -25.96 -4.06 6.10
N LYS A 29 -25.70 -4.53 4.89
CA LYS A 29 -26.03 -5.90 4.47
C LYS A 29 -25.04 -6.91 5.05
N ILE A 30 -23.78 -6.50 5.20
CA ILE A 30 -22.76 -7.29 5.88
C ILE A 30 -22.70 -6.84 7.35
N PRO A 31 -22.85 -7.75 8.33
CA PRO A 31 -22.76 -7.38 9.73
C PRO A 31 -21.36 -6.85 10.06
N LEU A 32 -21.27 -5.85 10.95
CA LEU A 32 -19.98 -5.24 11.32
C LEU A 32 -18.93 -6.26 11.79
N ARG A 33 -19.37 -7.35 12.44
CA ARG A 33 -18.50 -8.46 12.86
C ARG A 33 -17.78 -9.11 11.68
N GLY A 34 -18.42 -9.20 10.51
CA GLY A 34 -17.83 -9.73 9.28
C GLY A 34 -16.66 -8.90 8.74
N TYR A 35 -16.64 -7.59 9.05
CA TYR A 35 -15.56 -6.69 8.64
C TYR A 35 -14.36 -6.71 9.58
N THR A 36 -14.49 -7.20 10.81
CA THR A 36 -13.48 -7.08 11.87
C THR A 36 -12.09 -7.49 11.40
N LEU A 37 -11.97 -8.68 10.81
CA LEU A 37 -10.68 -9.22 10.37
C LEU A 37 -10.09 -8.40 9.20
N THR A 38 -10.93 -8.00 8.25
CA THR A 38 -10.55 -7.15 7.12
C THR A 38 -10.05 -5.78 7.59
N VAL A 39 -10.75 -5.14 8.52
CA VAL A 39 -10.39 -3.83 9.08
C VAL A 39 -9.07 -3.90 9.84
N ILE A 40 -8.91 -4.89 10.74
CA ILE A 40 -7.68 -5.08 11.50
C ILE A 40 -6.51 -5.30 10.56
N MET A 41 -6.64 -6.22 9.60
CA MET A 41 -5.57 -6.50 8.64
C MET A 41 -5.27 -5.31 7.74
N PHE A 42 -6.28 -4.58 7.29
CA PHE A 42 -6.09 -3.38 6.50
C PHE A 42 -5.33 -2.30 7.27
N PHE A 43 -5.68 -2.07 8.53
CA PHE A 43 -4.95 -1.14 9.39
C PHE A 43 -3.49 -1.58 9.60
N VAL A 44 -3.28 -2.84 10.00
CA VAL A 44 -1.93 -3.41 10.21
C VAL A 44 -1.08 -3.29 8.94
N VAL A 45 -1.62 -3.63 7.78
CA VAL A 45 -0.94 -3.51 6.49
C VAL A 45 -0.56 -2.06 6.19
N ASN A 46 -1.47 -1.11 6.42
CA ASN A 46 -1.18 0.31 6.14
C ASN A 46 -0.12 0.87 7.11
N VAL A 47 -0.21 0.56 8.41
CA VAL A 47 0.78 1.00 9.40
C VAL A 47 2.15 0.42 9.09
N VAL A 48 2.27 -0.89 8.90
CA VAL A 48 3.58 -1.52 8.70
C VAL A 48 4.19 -1.08 7.37
N ASN A 49 3.41 -0.97 6.28
CA ASN A 49 3.93 -0.45 5.01
C ASN A 49 4.42 1.00 5.13
N ASN A 50 3.69 1.85 5.85
CA ASN A 50 4.08 3.24 6.01
C ASN A 50 5.30 3.39 6.92
N GLN A 51 5.39 2.58 7.98
CA GLN A 51 6.51 2.61 8.91
C GLN A 51 7.79 2.02 8.31
N ALA A 52 7.69 1.01 7.44
CA ALA A 52 8.84 0.43 6.78
C ALA A 52 9.67 1.46 6.00
N LEU A 53 9.04 2.54 5.50
CA LEU A 53 9.72 3.64 4.79
C LEU A 53 10.69 4.44 5.68
N ASN A 54 10.57 4.33 7.02
CA ASN A 54 11.43 5.03 7.97
C ASN A 54 12.71 4.25 8.32
N PHE A 55 12.89 3.03 7.81
CA PHE A 55 14.00 2.12 8.17
C PHE A 55 15.13 2.08 7.12
N HIS A 56 15.39 3.21 6.45
CA HIS A 56 16.48 3.38 5.48
C HIS A 56 16.51 2.35 4.33
N VAL A 57 15.40 1.65 4.07
CA VAL A 57 15.32 0.73 2.95
C VAL A 57 15.17 1.55 1.65
N PRO A 58 16.03 1.32 0.64
CA PRO A 58 15.92 2.01 -0.65
C PRO A 58 14.51 1.89 -1.26
N VAL A 59 13.99 2.99 -1.80
CA VAL A 59 12.68 3.02 -2.47
C VAL A 59 12.53 1.95 -3.57
N PRO A 60 13.56 1.66 -4.40
CA PRO A 60 13.48 0.55 -5.36
C PRO A 60 13.24 -0.82 -4.70
N LEU A 61 13.89 -1.11 -3.56
CA LEU A 61 13.66 -2.34 -2.81
C LEU A 61 12.23 -2.43 -2.28
N HIS A 62 11.67 -1.34 -1.76
CA HIS A 62 10.25 -1.28 -1.39
C HIS A 62 9.32 -1.67 -2.55
N ILE A 63 9.61 -1.22 -3.77
CA ILE A 63 8.81 -1.52 -4.96
C ILE A 63 8.90 -3.01 -5.31
N ILE A 64 10.10 -3.59 -5.24
CA ILE A 64 10.33 -5.03 -5.50
C ILE A 64 9.54 -5.87 -4.49
N PHE A 65 9.69 -5.59 -3.19
CA PHE A 65 8.94 -6.29 -2.14
C PHE A 65 7.43 -6.15 -2.37
N ARG A 66 6.92 -4.94 -2.61
CA ARG A 66 5.49 -4.73 -2.84
C ARG A 66 4.95 -5.49 -4.06
N SER A 67 5.78 -5.71 -5.07
CA SER A 67 5.46 -6.50 -6.27
C SER A 67 5.42 -8.02 -5.99
N GLY A 68 6.13 -8.49 -4.96
CA GLY A 68 6.06 -9.87 -4.47
C GLY A 68 4.73 -10.23 -3.77
N SER A 69 3.80 -9.29 -3.61
CA SER A 69 2.48 -9.58 -2.99
C SER A 69 1.70 -10.66 -3.74
N LEU A 70 1.88 -10.78 -5.06
CA LEU A 70 1.30 -11.87 -5.86
C LEU A 70 1.74 -13.23 -5.37
N LEU A 71 3.02 -13.33 -5.02
CA LEU A 71 3.68 -14.53 -4.56
C LEU A 71 3.21 -14.95 -3.17
N ALA A 72 3.18 -13.99 -2.24
CA ALA A 72 2.64 -14.21 -0.91
C ALA A 72 1.18 -14.65 -0.98
N ASN A 73 0.38 -14.01 -1.84
CA ASN A 73 -1.02 -14.37 -1.98
C ASN A 73 -1.20 -15.78 -2.55
N LEU A 74 -0.36 -16.17 -3.51
CA LEU A 74 -0.32 -17.55 -3.98
C LEU A 74 0.01 -18.54 -2.86
N LEU A 75 1.11 -18.33 -2.13
CA LEU A 75 1.53 -19.23 -1.06
C LEU A 75 0.47 -19.35 0.05
N LEU A 76 -0.06 -18.21 0.52
CA LEU A 76 -1.10 -18.21 1.53
C LEU A 76 -2.40 -18.85 1.02
N SER A 77 -2.73 -18.69 -0.27
CA SER A 77 -3.90 -19.35 -0.85
C SER A 77 -3.71 -20.87 -0.93
N VAL A 78 -2.51 -21.38 -1.21
CA VAL A 78 -2.21 -22.82 -1.12
C VAL A 78 -2.39 -23.32 0.31
N VAL A 79 -1.77 -22.63 1.27
CA VAL A 79 -1.74 -23.07 2.68
C VAL A 79 -3.12 -22.96 3.34
N LEU A 80 -3.83 -21.84 3.13
CA LEU A 80 -5.08 -21.51 3.85
C LEU A 80 -6.35 -21.92 3.11
N LEU A 81 -6.33 -21.98 1.77
CA LEU A 81 -7.48 -22.37 0.96
C LEU A 81 -7.31 -23.76 0.33
N LYS A 82 -6.19 -24.46 0.59
CA LYS A 82 -5.85 -25.78 0.03
C LYS A 82 -5.95 -25.85 -1.49
N LYS A 83 -5.72 -24.72 -2.19
CA LYS A 83 -5.78 -24.65 -3.66
C LYS A 83 -4.48 -25.14 -4.28
N ASN A 84 -4.58 -25.85 -5.40
CA ASN A 84 -3.43 -26.29 -6.19
C ASN A 84 -3.13 -25.31 -7.33
N TYR A 85 -1.87 -24.97 -7.53
CA TYR A 85 -1.42 -24.07 -8.60
C TYR A 85 -0.28 -24.68 -9.43
N THR A 86 -0.10 -24.17 -10.66
CA THR A 86 0.89 -24.65 -11.64
C THR A 86 2.34 -24.41 -11.20
N LEU A 87 3.27 -25.32 -11.54
CA LEU A 87 4.72 -25.26 -11.21
C LEU A 87 5.40 -23.91 -11.51
N LYS A 88 5.01 -23.22 -12.58
CA LYS A 88 5.53 -21.89 -12.94
C LYS A 88 5.43 -20.88 -11.79
N LYS A 89 4.38 -20.97 -10.98
CA LYS A 89 4.11 -20.06 -9.87
C LYS A 89 5.03 -20.31 -8.67
N TYR A 90 5.43 -21.57 -8.42
CA TYR A 90 6.41 -21.91 -7.39
C TYR A 90 7.82 -21.46 -7.78
N LEU A 91 8.19 -21.60 -9.06
CA LEU A 91 9.47 -21.09 -9.59
C LEU A 91 9.57 -19.56 -9.45
N SER A 92 8.47 -18.83 -9.65
CA SER A 92 8.43 -17.39 -9.37
C SER A 92 8.71 -17.06 -7.90
N VAL A 93 8.34 -17.95 -6.95
CA VAL A 93 8.62 -17.74 -5.52
C VAL A 93 10.11 -17.73 -5.28
N LEU A 94 10.77 -18.79 -5.74
CA LEU A 94 12.20 -18.98 -5.58
C LEU A 94 12.99 -17.85 -6.24
N ALA A 95 12.59 -17.43 -7.44
CA ALA A 95 13.25 -16.32 -8.15
C ALA A 95 13.21 -15.00 -7.36
N ILE A 96 12.07 -14.66 -6.75
CA ILE A 96 11.94 -13.44 -5.93
C ILE A 96 12.79 -13.56 -4.66
N THR A 97 12.75 -14.71 -3.97
CA THR A 97 13.58 -14.95 -2.78
C THR A 97 15.06 -14.82 -3.09
N MET A 98 15.53 -15.39 -4.21
CA MET A 98 16.91 -15.25 -4.67
C MET A 98 17.26 -13.80 -5.00
N GLY A 99 16.39 -13.07 -5.70
CA GLY A 99 16.61 -11.65 -6.00
C GLY A 99 16.76 -10.79 -4.75
N ILE A 100 15.96 -11.06 -3.70
CA ILE A 100 16.07 -10.40 -2.40
C ILE A 100 17.42 -10.71 -1.74
N VAL A 101 17.85 -11.98 -1.73
CA VAL A 101 19.14 -12.40 -1.15
C VAL A 101 20.31 -11.76 -1.89
N ILE A 102 20.29 -11.77 -3.24
CA ILE A 102 21.34 -11.14 -4.05
C ILE A 102 21.41 -9.64 -3.78
N CYS A 103 20.26 -8.94 -3.79
CA CYS A 103 20.22 -7.50 -3.56
C CYS A 103 20.65 -7.13 -2.12
N THR A 104 20.32 -7.99 -1.14
CA THR A 104 20.80 -7.90 0.25
C THR A 104 22.32 -7.99 0.32
N LEU A 105 22.90 -9.01 -0.31
CA LEU A 105 24.35 -9.22 -0.31
C LEU A 105 25.09 -8.09 -1.05
N ALA A 106 24.58 -7.65 -2.19
CA ALA A 106 25.15 -6.54 -2.95
C ALA A 106 25.12 -5.22 -2.17
N THR A 107 24.05 -4.96 -1.41
CA THR A 107 23.96 -3.77 -0.53
C THR A 107 24.97 -3.84 0.62
N SER A 108 25.22 -5.04 1.17
CA SER A 108 26.20 -5.22 2.24
C SER A 108 27.66 -5.02 1.81
N ASP A 109 27.98 -5.21 0.52
CA ASP A 109 29.30 -4.93 -0.02
C ASP A 109 29.52 -3.43 -0.33
N LEU A 110 28.46 -2.69 -0.70
CA LEU A 110 28.52 -1.23 -0.87
C LEU A 110 28.81 -0.47 0.44
N GLU A 111 28.37 -1.00 1.59
CA GLU A 111 28.60 -0.37 2.89
C GLU A 111 30.05 -0.52 3.39
N LYS A 112 30.79 -1.55 2.95
CA LYS A 112 32.21 -1.75 3.34
C LYS A 112 33.13 -0.64 2.82
N GLU A 113 32.74 0.08 1.77
CA GLU A 113 33.53 1.18 1.19
C GLU A 113 33.22 2.56 1.80
N SER A 114 32.25 2.66 2.72
CA SER A 114 31.68 3.96 3.14
C SER A 114 32.41 4.69 4.27
N GLY A 115 33.50 4.15 4.84
CA GLY A 115 34.28 4.81 5.89
C GLY A 115 33.51 5.05 7.21
N LEU A 116 32.33 4.44 7.38
CA LEU A 116 31.53 4.52 8.59
C LEU A 116 32.22 3.81 9.76
N SER A 117 32.04 4.34 10.97
CA SER A 117 32.46 3.65 12.19
C SER A 117 31.73 2.31 12.32
N PHE A 118 32.37 1.29 12.90
CA PHE A 118 31.78 -0.03 13.12
C PHE A 118 30.42 0.04 13.84
N GLU A 119 30.27 0.98 14.78
CA GLU A 119 29.03 1.18 15.54
C GLU A 119 27.89 1.77 14.68
N GLU A 120 28.22 2.69 13.76
CA GLU A 120 27.27 3.29 12.83
C GLU A 120 26.83 2.28 11.76
N ALA A 121 27.77 1.49 11.22
CA ALA A 121 27.48 0.42 10.28
C ALA A 121 26.59 -0.67 10.90
N ALA A 122 26.88 -1.10 12.13
CA ALA A 122 26.06 -2.08 12.85
C ALA A 122 24.64 -1.56 13.12
N LYS A 123 24.50 -0.28 13.48
CA LYS A 123 23.19 0.36 13.66
C LYS A 123 22.40 0.45 12.35
N HIS A 124 23.05 0.87 11.26
CA HIS A 124 22.44 0.95 9.95
C HIS A 124 21.95 -0.42 9.46
N TYR A 125 22.80 -1.45 9.55
CA TYR A 125 22.45 -2.81 9.19
C TYR A 125 21.26 -3.35 10.01
N ARG A 126 21.21 -3.03 11.31
CA ARG A 126 20.09 -3.42 12.18
C ARG A 126 18.78 -2.74 11.76
N GLU A 127 18.80 -1.43 11.53
CA GLU A 127 17.62 -0.69 11.08
C GLU A 127 17.13 -1.19 9.72
N TRP A 128 18.05 -1.38 8.78
CA TRP A 128 17.76 -1.95 7.47
C TRP A 128 17.15 -3.35 7.56
N SER A 129 17.71 -4.24 8.38
CA SER A 129 17.17 -5.60 8.59
C SER A 129 15.75 -5.58 9.16
N ILE A 130 15.46 -4.66 10.09
CA ILE A 130 14.10 -4.45 10.61
C ILE A 130 13.17 -3.99 9.49
N GLY A 131 13.60 -3.04 8.66
CA GLY A 131 12.85 -2.58 7.50
C GLY A 131 12.49 -3.71 6.52
N ILE A 132 13.44 -4.59 6.22
CA ILE A 132 13.21 -5.78 5.39
C ILE A 132 12.20 -6.74 6.04
N ALA A 133 12.34 -7.02 7.33
CA ALA A 133 11.41 -7.88 8.05
C ALA A 133 9.98 -7.30 8.05
N MET A 134 9.85 -5.98 8.23
CA MET A 134 8.57 -5.27 8.15
C MET A 134 7.95 -5.39 6.74
N LEU A 135 8.76 -5.31 5.68
CA LEU A 135 8.27 -5.47 4.30
C LEU A 135 7.78 -6.88 4.01
N ILE A 136 8.50 -7.91 4.47
CA ILE A 136 8.08 -9.31 4.35
C ILE A 136 6.77 -9.53 5.10
N PHE A 137 6.66 -9.02 6.33
CA PHE A 137 5.43 -9.11 7.10
C PHE A 137 4.27 -8.38 6.42
N ALA A 138 4.49 -7.14 5.97
CA ALA A 138 3.49 -6.34 5.27
C ALA A 138 2.98 -7.03 3.99
N LEU A 139 3.87 -7.72 3.28
CA LEU A 139 3.57 -8.50 2.08
C LEU A 139 2.67 -9.71 2.39
N LEU A 140 3.00 -10.49 3.43
CA LEU A 140 2.16 -11.60 3.88
C LEU A 140 0.81 -11.13 4.43
N ALA A 141 0.80 -10.05 5.22
CA ALA A 141 -0.42 -9.46 5.75
C ALA A 141 -1.32 -8.88 4.64
N SER A 142 -0.73 -8.29 3.58
CA SER A 142 -1.47 -7.80 2.40
C SER A 142 -2.13 -8.94 1.62
N ALA A 143 -1.42 -10.06 1.46
CA ALA A 143 -1.96 -11.28 0.88
C ALA A 143 -3.12 -11.84 1.71
N TYR A 144 -2.94 -11.94 3.03
CA TYR A 144 -3.96 -12.41 3.93
C TYR A 144 -5.21 -11.51 3.93
N LEU A 145 -5.03 -10.20 3.90
CA LEU A 145 -6.13 -9.24 3.76
C LEU A 145 -6.98 -9.51 2.52
N ALA A 146 -6.35 -9.77 1.36
CA ALA A 146 -7.07 -10.07 0.13
C ALA A 146 -7.93 -11.34 0.28
N ILE A 147 -7.41 -12.37 0.95
CA ILE A 147 -8.16 -13.60 1.28
C ILE A 147 -9.31 -13.32 2.24
N CYS A 148 -9.10 -12.48 3.27
CA CYS A 148 -10.15 -12.08 4.21
C CYS A 148 -11.31 -11.38 3.51
N GLN A 149 -11.00 -10.46 2.59
CA GLN A 149 -12.00 -9.75 1.80
C GLN A 149 -12.75 -10.70 0.87
N GLN A 150 -12.07 -11.66 0.24
CA GLN A 150 -12.72 -12.68 -0.58
C GLN A 150 -13.70 -13.52 0.25
N ARG A 151 -13.26 -14.07 1.39
CA ARG A 151 -14.10 -14.88 2.29
C ARG A 151 -15.30 -14.09 2.83
N MET A 152 -15.12 -12.80 3.10
CA MET A 152 -16.21 -11.92 3.52
C MET A 152 -17.30 -11.83 2.44
N TYR A 153 -16.93 -11.67 1.17
CA TYR A 153 -17.91 -11.67 0.07
C TYR A 153 -18.53 -13.04 -0.18
N GLU A 154 -17.78 -14.13 -0.01
CA GLU A 154 -18.32 -15.50 -0.11
C GLU A 154 -19.37 -15.77 0.97
N ASN A 155 -19.14 -15.32 2.20
CA ASN A 155 -20.02 -15.61 3.34
C ASN A 155 -21.23 -14.67 3.45
N TYR A 156 -21.09 -13.40 3.08
CA TYR A 156 -22.11 -12.37 3.32
C TYR A 156 -22.68 -11.73 2.04
N GLY A 157 -22.19 -12.13 0.87
CA GLY A 157 -22.62 -11.59 -0.42
C GLY A 157 -21.81 -10.38 -0.89
N LYS A 158 -21.95 -10.05 -2.18
CA LYS A 158 -21.15 -9.06 -2.89
C LYS A 158 -21.69 -7.64 -2.69
N HIS A 159 -21.10 -6.90 -1.75
CA HIS A 159 -21.46 -5.50 -1.47
C HIS A 159 -20.23 -4.58 -1.48
N PRO A 160 -19.60 -4.34 -2.65
CA PRO A 160 -18.28 -3.70 -2.73
C PRO A 160 -18.26 -2.24 -2.28
N GLU A 161 -19.29 -1.46 -2.59
CA GLU A 161 -19.37 -0.05 -2.19
C GLU A 161 -19.58 0.10 -0.68
N GLU A 162 -20.42 -0.77 -0.07
CA GLU A 162 -20.62 -0.84 1.39
C GLU A 162 -19.32 -1.27 2.08
N ALA A 163 -18.69 -2.34 1.59
CA ALA A 163 -17.43 -2.83 2.13
C ALA A 163 -16.30 -1.80 2.05
N MET A 164 -16.23 -1.05 0.94
CA MET A 164 -15.29 0.06 0.80
C MET A 164 -15.58 1.14 1.85
N PHE A 165 -16.82 1.58 1.98
CA PHE A 165 -17.21 2.59 2.97
C PHE A 165 -16.89 2.15 4.40
N VAL A 166 -17.42 1.00 4.83
CA VAL A 166 -17.28 0.52 6.21
C VAL A 166 -15.81 0.30 6.57
N THR A 167 -15.04 -0.33 5.68
CA THR A 167 -13.62 -0.61 5.96
C THR A 167 -12.82 0.68 6.19
N HIS A 168 -13.02 1.70 5.35
CA HIS A 168 -12.28 2.95 5.49
C HIS A 168 -12.80 3.79 6.66
N ALA A 169 -14.12 3.87 6.86
CA ALA A 169 -14.72 4.62 7.95
C ALA A 169 -14.33 4.05 9.33
N VAL A 170 -14.37 2.73 9.52
CA VAL A 170 -13.97 2.08 10.77
C VAL A 170 -12.46 2.14 10.99
N SER A 171 -11.66 2.25 9.92
CA SER A 171 -10.20 2.40 10.03
C SER A 171 -9.76 3.81 10.42
N LEU A 172 -10.59 4.85 10.20
CA LEU A 172 -10.23 6.24 10.44
C LEU A 172 -9.78 6.56 11.88
N PRO A 173 -10.48 6.11 12.95
CA PRO A 173 -10.08 6.40 14.31
C PRO A 173 -8.66 5.94 14.65
N PHE A 174 -8.18 4.87 14.01
CA PHE A 174 -6.84 4.36 14.26
C PHE A 174 -5.72 5.26 13.71
N PHE A 175 -6.02 6.22 12.82
CA PHE A 175 -5.03 7.23 12.41
C PHE A 175 -4.67 8.20 13.53
N ALA A 176 -5.43 8.22 14.65
CA ALA A 176 -5.05 8.97 15.84
C ALA A 176 -3.66 8.56 16.37
N PHE A 177 -3.28 7.28 16.24
CA PHE A 177 -1.94 6.79 16.60
C PHE A 177 -0.82 7.41 15.74
N MET A 178 -1.14 7.93 14.57
CA MET A 178 -0.21 8.57 13.63
C MET A 178 -0.39 10.09 13.59
N GLY A 179 -1.13 10.67 14.55
CA GLY A 179 -1.52 12.08 14.56
C GLY A 179 -0.33 13.04 14.53
N VAL A 180 0.76 12.72 15.23
CA VAL A 180 1.98 13.55 15.27
C VAL A 180 2.59 13.69 13.87
N ASP A 181 2.74 12.58 13.13
CA ASP A 181 3.26 12.58 11.76
C ASP A 181 2.33 13.32 10.79
N ILE A 182 1.01 13.17 10.98
CA ILE A 182 -0.01 13.84 10.18
C ILE A 182 0.11 15.35 10.38
N VAL A 183 0.17 15.83 11.63
CA VAL A 183 0.32 17.26 11.94
C VAL A 183 1.63 17.82 11.39
N ALA A 184 2.73 17.07 11.50
CA ALA A 184 4.01 17.46 10.93
C ALA A 184 3.92 17.60 9.39
N ALA A 185 3.23 16.69 8.71
CA ALA A 185 2.99 16.77 7.27
C ALA A 185 2.08 17.96 6.91
N VAL A 186 1.03 18.23 7.69
CA VAL A 186 0.15 19.39 7.49
C VAL A 186 0.93 20.70 7.55
N ARG A 187 1.85 20.84 8.51
CA ARG A 187 2.71 22.03 8.60
C ARG A 187 3.56 22.22 7.34
N LYS A 188 4.14 21.13 6.81
CA LYS A 188 4.90 21.16 5.54
C LYS A 188 4.02 21.57 4.36
N PHE A 189 2.79 21.07 4.31
CA PHE A 189 1.83 21.40 3.26
C PHE A 189 1.41 22.87 3.31
N ASN A 190 1.16 23.40 4.50
CA ASN A 190 0.82 24.81 4.69
C ASN A 190 1.96 25.76 4.31
N ALA A 191 3.21 25.31 4.45
CA ALA A 191 4.39 26.08 4.05
C ALA A 191 4.75 25.95 2.56
N SER A 192 3.99 25.16 1.78
CA SER A 192 4.27 24.98 0.36
C SER A 192 3.92 26.23 -0.47
N PRO A 193 4.62 26.46 -1.59
CA PRO A 193 4.36 27.62 -2.42
C PRO A 193 2.92 27.63 -2.96
N PRO A 194 2.35 28.81 -3.22
CA PRO A 194 1.04 28.92 -3.86
C PRO A 194 1.01 28.20 -5.21
N LEU A 195 -0.15 27.69 -5.61
CA LEU A 195 -0.33 27.05 -6.90
C LEU A 195 -0.22 28.09 -8.03
N GLU A 196 0.70 27.86 -8.95
CA GLU A 196 0.76 28.61 -10.20
C GLU A 196 0.07 27.82 -11.31
N LEU A 197 -1.03 28.36 -11.85
CA LEU A 197 -1.79 27.73 -12.92
C LEU A 197 -2.00 28.72 -14.05
N ALA A 198 -1.51 28.39 -15.25
CA ALA A 198 -1.68 29.19 -16.47
C ALA A 198 -1.26 30.68 -16.31
N GLY A 199 -0.21 30.95 -15.52
CA GLY A 199 0.28 32.31 -15.26
C GLY A 199 -0.44 33.07 -14.14
N ALA A 200 -1.43 32.46 -13.48
CA ALA A 200 -2.10 33.03 -12.31
C ALA A 200 -1.67 32.32 -11.01
N THR A 201 -1.31 33.11 -10.00
CA THR A 201 -0.99 32.61 -8.64
C THR A 201 -2.27 32.49 -7.83
N ILE A 202 -2.67 31.26 -7.53
CA ILE A 202 -3.82 30.97 -6.69
C ILE A 202 -3.32 30.90 -5.24
N PRO A 203 -3.94 31.59 -4.26
CA PRO A 203 -3.52 31.63 -2.86
C PRO A 203 -3.87 30.33 -2.10
N VAL A 204 -3.68 29.18 -2.75
CA VAL A 204 -3.84 27.85 -2.19
C VAL A 204 -2.51 27.14 -2.32
N PRO A 205 -1.95 26.55 -1.25
CA PRO A 205 -0.67 25.87 -1.34
C PRO A 205 -0.74 24.67 -2.29
N SER A 206 0.24 24.53 -3.18
CA SER A 206 0.24 23.56 -4.28
C SER A 206 0.08 22.11 -3.81
N LEU A 207 0.72 21.74 -2.70
CA LEU A 207 0.67 20.37 -2.17
C LEU A 207 -0.74 19.94 -1.74
N TRP A 208 -1.61 20.88 -1.32
CA TRP A 208 -3.00 20.56 -1.01
C TRP A 208 -3.80 20.22 -2.26
N MET A 209 -3.49 20.86 -3.39
CA MET A 209 -4.12 20.57 -4.67
C MET A 209 -3.66 19.22 -5.22
N ASP A 210 -2.36 18.90 -5.11
CA ASP A 210 -1.83 17.58 -5.46
C ASP A 210 -2.45 16.48 -4.61
N LEU A 211 -2.65 16.72 -3.31
CA LEU A 211 -3.31 15.78 -2.42
C LEU A 211 -4.78 15.57 -2.79
N LEU A 212 -5.51 16.63 -3.12
CA LEU A 212 -6.90 16.52 -3.55
C LEU A 212 -7.00 15.68 -4.83
N LEU A 213 -6.17 15.99 -5.84
CA LEU A 213 -6.12 15.22 -7.09
C LEU A 213 -5.76 13.76 -6.82
N SER A 214 -4.78 13.52 -5.96
CA SER A 214 -4.39 12.18 -5.52
C SER A 214 -5.56 11.45 -4.87
N CYS A 215 -6.31 12.09 -3.98
CA CYS A 215 -7.48 11.48 -3.33
C CYS A 215 -8.57 11.09 -4.34
N ILE A 216 -8.85 11.93 -5.34
CA ILE A 216 -9.83 11.64 -6.40
C ILE A 216 -9.39 10.45 -7.24
N LEU A 217 -8.15 10.46 -7.74
CA LEU A 217 -7.62 9.35 -8.54
C LEU A 217 -7.56 8.04 -7.73
N GLN A 218 -7.14 8.14 -6.48
CA GLN A 218 -7.04 7.01 -5.56
C GLN A 218 -8.43 6.46 -5.21
N TYR A 219 -9.47 7.29 -5.10
CA TYR A 219 -10.85 6.86 -4.92
C TYR A 219 -11.32 5.95 -6.06
N TYR A 220 -11.19 6.37 -7.33
CA TYR A 220 -11.60 5.56 -8.48
C TYR A 220 -10.79 4.25 -8.56
N CYS A 221 -9.50 4.35 -8.28
CA CYS A 221 -8.59 3.22 -8.20
C CYS A 221 -9.02 2.18 -7.14
N ILE A 222 -9.33 2.63 -5.91
CA ILE A 222 -9.77 1.74 -4.82
C ILE A 222 -11.15 1.16 -5.12
N ARG A 223 -12.07 1.99 -5.62
CA ARG A 223 -13.41 1.55 -6.02
C ARG A 223 -13.35 0.42 -7.05
N PHE A 224 -12.48 0.56 -8.06
CA PHE A 224 -12.25 -0.50 -9.04
C PHE A 224 -11.71 -1.78 -8.37
N VAL A 225 -10.75 -1.67 -7.45
CA VAL A 225 -10.21 -2.82 -6.72
C VAL A 225 -11.28 -3.53 -5.89
N TYR A 226 -12.14 -2.79 -5.18
CA TYR A 226 -13.24 -3.38 -4.41
C TYR A 226 -14.26 -4.10 -5.29
N ARG A 227 -14.59 -3.53 -6.46
CA ARG A 227 -15.45 -4.19 -7.45
C ARG A 227 -14.80 -5.45 -8.01
N LEU A 228 -13.53 -5.37 -8.38
CA LEU A 228 -12.79 -6.52 -8.88
C LEU A 228 -12.75 -7.65 -7.84
N ASN A 229 -12.49 -7.31 -6.57
CA ASN A 229 -12.44 -8.28 -5.48
C ASN A 229 -13.80 -8.94 -5.15
N ALA A 230 -14.91 -8.31 -5.54
CA ALA A 230 -16.22 -8.93 -5.46
C ALA A 230 -16.45 -9.94 -6.60
N GLU A 231 -15.74 -9.84 -7.73
CA GLU A 231 -15.99 -10.65 -8.92
C GLU A 231 -14.96 -11.74 -9.19
N VAL A 232 -13.72 -11.55 -8.76
CA VAL A 232 -12.63 -12.50 -9.03
C VAL A 232 -11.87 -12.90 -7.77
N GLU A 233 -11.15 -14.00 -7.84
CA GLU A 233 -10.34 -14.49 -6.73
C GLU A 233 -9.23 -13.51 -6.32
N ALA A 234 -8.82 -13.56 -5.05
CA ALA A 234 -7.79 -12.69 -4.47
C ALA A 234 -6.48 -12.67 -5.28
N LEU A 235 -6.06 -13.82 -5.83
CA LEU A 235 -4.86 -13.93 -6.66
C LEU A 235 -4.96 -13.07 -7.93
N THR A 236 -6.11 -13.10 -8.60
CA THR A 236 -6.37 -12.30 -9.81
C THR A 236 -6.43 -10.81 -9.48
N VAL A 237 -7.04 -10.43 -8.35
CA VAL A 237 -7.02 -9.04 -7.87
C VAL A 237 -5.59 -8.56 -7.67
N THR A 238 -4.75 -9.35 -6.98
CA THR A 238 -3.35 -8.99 -6.74
C THR A 238 -2.57 -8.86 -8.04
N LEU A 239 -2.80 -9.76 -9.01
CA LEU A 239 -2.16 -9.68 -10.34
C LEU A 239 -2.49 -8.36 -11.05
N VAL A 240 -3.77 -7.99 -11.12
CA VAL A 240 -4.22 -6.77 -11.79
C VAL A 240 -3.66 -5.52 -11.10
N VAL A 241 -3.64 -5.49 -9.77
CA VAL A 241 -3.08 -4.38 -9.00
C VAL A 241 -1.56 -4.26 -9.18
N THR A 242 -0.84 -5.37 -9.24
CA THR A 242 0.61 -5.38 -9.48
C THR A 242 0.92 -4.93 -10.90
N LEU A 243 0.18 -5.42 -11.91
CA LEU A 243 0.33 -4.99 -13.30
C LEU A 243 0.10 -3.48 -13.45
N ARG A 244 -0.95 -2.95 -12.80
CA ARG A 244 -1.21 -1.51 -12.78
C ARG A 244 -0.03 -0.71 -12.24
N LYS A 245 0.53 -1.11 -11.08
CA LYS A 245 1.69 -0.42 -10.48
C LYS A 245 2.91 -0.49 -11.38
N PHE A 246 3.15 -1.63 -12.01
CA PHE A 246 4.23 -1.81 -12.96
C PHE A 246 4.08 -0.88 -14.16
N LEU A 247 2.90 -0.83 -14.77
CA LEU A 247 2.62 0.09 -15.88
C LEU A 247 2.78 1.56 -15.46
N SER A 248 2.31 1.94 -14.27
CA SER A 248 2.53 3.29 -13.74
C SER A 248 4.01 3.63 -13.59
N LEU A 249 4.84 2.67 -13.17
CA LEU A 249 6.29 2.85 -13.07
C LEU A 249 6.94 3.01 -14.45
N VAL A 250 6.57 2.18 -15.43
CA VAL A 250 7.07 2.29 -16.82
C VAL A 250 6.73 3.65 -17.41
N VAL A 251 5.48 4.09 -17.27
CA VAL A 251 5.03 5.41 -17.73
C VAL A 251 5.78 6.52 -17.00
N SER A 252 5.98 6.40 -15.69
CA SER A 252 6.76 7.37 -14.91
C SER A 252 8.20 7.49 -15.40
N ILE A 253 8.88 6.37 -15.67
CA ILE A 253 10.25 6.40 -16.19
C ILE A 253 10.30 7.08 -17.56
N TRP A 254 9.37 6.72 -18.45
CA TRP A 254 9.30 7.31 -19.79
C TRP A 254 8.98 8.81 -19.76
N TRP A 255 8.06 9.24 -18.90
CA TRP A 255 7.63 10.63 -18.80
C TRP A 255 8.67 11.53 -18.11
N PHE A 256 9.23 11.08 -16.99
CA PHE A 256 10.16 11.87 -16.18
C PHE A 256 11.63 11.72 -16.60
N GLN A 257 11.93 10.88 -17.61
CA GLN A 257 13.27 10.70 -18.17
C GLN A 257 14.33 10.39 -17.09
N ASN A 258 13.99 9.56 -16.10
CA ASN A 258 14.94 9.18 -15.06
C ASN A 258 16.12 8.42 -15.69
N PRO A 259 17.38 8.88 -15.55
CA PRO A 259 18.53 8.19 -16.10
C PRO A 259 18.68 6.83 -15.43
N PHE A 260 18.67 5.75 -16.21
CA PHE A 260 19.16 4.47 -15.74
C PHE A 260 20.68 4.61 -15.53
N THR A 261 21.12 4.69 -14.28
CA THR A 261 22.49 4.27 -13.99
C THR A 261 22.55 2.77 -14.16
N CYS A 262 22.94 2.32 -15.36
CA CYS A 262 23.48 0.97 -15.55
C CYS A 262 24.81 0.92 -14.80
N GLN A 263 24.77 0.65 -13.49
CA GLN A 263 25.95 0.28 -12.72
C GLN A 263 26.25 -1.19 -13.05
N PHE A 264 27.17 -1.38 -13.99
CA PHE A 264 27.98 -2.59 -14.10
C PHE A 264 29.21 -2.43 -13.20
#